data_AF-A0A1I5SG53-F1
#
_entry.id   AF-A0A1I5SG53-F1
#
_cell.length_a   1.000
_cell.length_b   1.000
_cell.length_c   1.000
_cell.angle_alpha   90.00
_cell.angle_beta   90.00
_cell.angle_gamma   90.00
#
_symmetry.space_group_name_H-M   'P 1'
#
loop_
_entity.id
_entity.type
_entity.pdbx_description
1 polymer ?
#
loop_
_entity_poly.entity_id
_entity_poly.type
_entity_poly.pdbx_seq_one_letter_code
_entity_poly.pdbx_strand_id
1 'polypeptide(L)'
;MLAETNGFLLFKNASQLVSYCGYDVVENQSGKHVGKTKISKKGNGHIRRVLHMPAFNVVRYQVQPFIQLYERTLQKHNIKMKSYVAVQKKILVIIYSLWKNNQVFNEQHQYNTTRDEELVHSSRLSFEEAAQKNSSEANQSYTRYTTIEVSSFASSRLLQK
;
A
#
# COMPACT_ATOMS: atom_id res chain seq x y z
N MET A 1 11.41 -13.83 -22.84
CA MET A 1 11.48 -12.87 -21.71
C MET A 1 12.91 -12.42 -21.48
N LEU A 2 13.85 -13.32 -21.18
CA LEU A 2 15.23 -12.94 -20.87
C LEU A 2 15.97 -12.27 -22.04
N ALA A 3 15.75 -12.75 -23.27
CA ALA A 3 16.29 -12.13 -24.48
C ALA A 3 15.71 -10.72 -24.71
N GLU A 4 14.40 -10.54 -24.50
CA GLU A 4 13.71 -9.25 -24.64
C GLU A 4 14.19 -8.20 -23.62
N THR A 5 14.58 -8.64 -22.42
CA THR A 5 15.02 -7.75 -21.33
C THR A 5 16.53 -7.62 -21.24
N ASN A 6 17.30 -8.23 -22.16
CA ASN A 6 18.75 -8.35 -22.11
C ASN A 6 19.25 -8.76 -20.70
N GLY A 7 18.65 -9.82 -20.14
CA GLY A 7 19.01 -10.31 -18.80
C GLY A 7 18.73 -9.35 -17.65
N PHE A 8 17.84 -8.37 -17.84
CA PHE A 8 17.51 -7.30 -16.88
C PHE A 8 18.61 -6.25 -16.61
N LEU A 9 19.73 -6.31 -17.32
CA LEU A 9 20.89 -5.41 -17.15
C LEU A 9 20.54 -3.92 -17.30
N LEU A 10 19.54 -3.61 -18.14
CA LEU A 10 19.17 -2.23 -18.47
C LEU A 10 18.21 -1.58 -17.46
N PHE A 11 17.66 -2.35 -16.53
CA PHE A 11 16.66 -1.86 -15.58
C PHE A 11 17.30 -1.54 -14.24
N LYS A 12 17.06 -0.32 -13.74
CA LYS A 12 17.52 0.09 -12.39
C LYS A 12 16.50 -0.28 -11.32
N ASN A 13 15.22 -0.16 -11.67
CA ASN A 13 14.09 -0.29 -10.76
C ASN A 13 13.02 -1.26 -11.30
N ALA A 14 12.33 -1.95 -10.40
CA ALA A 14 11.23 -2.85 -10.76
C ALA A 14 10.08 -2.10 -11.47
N SER A 15 9.81 -0.85 -11.08
CA SER A 15 8.79 -0.02 -11.73
C SER A 15 9.09 0.27 -13.20
N GLN A 16 10.37 0.44 -13.55
CA GLN A 16 10.80 0.64 -14.94
C GLN A 16 10.53 -0.61 -15.77
N LEU A 17 10.80 -1.79 -15.22
CA LEU A 17 10.49 -3.06 -15.86
C LEU A 17 8.98 -3.26 -16.04
N VAL A 18 8.17 -2.93 -15.02
CA VAL A 18 6.70 -3.01 -15.07
C VAL A 18 6.13 -2.10 -16.16
N SER A 19 6.61 -0.86 -16.26
CA SER A 19 6.19 0.09 -17.30
C SER A 19 6.64 -0.35 -18.69
N TYR A 20 7.88 -0.85 -18.82
CA TYR A 20 8.39 -1.42 -20.08
C TYR A 20 7.53 -2.60 -20.57
N CYS A 21 7.04 -3.44 -19.65
CA CYS A 21 6.15 -4.55 -19.98
C CYS A 21 4.68 -4.14 -20.19
N GLY A 22 4.30 -2.90 -19.87
CA GLY A 22 2.92 -2.41 -19.99
C GLY A 22 1.97 -2.99 -18.94
N TYR A 23 2.46 -3.24 -17.72
CA TYR A 23 1.63 -3.64 -16.56
C TYR A 23 1.34 -2.47 -15.59
N ASP A 24 1.70 -1.26 -15.99
CA ASP A 24 1.36 -0.01 -15.32
C ASP A 24 -0.08 0.42 -15.64
N VAL A 25 -0.69 1.12 -14.68
CA VAL A 25 -2.02 1.69 -14.82
C VAL A 25 -1.85 3.13 -15.29
N VAL A 26 -2.50 3.47 -16.39
CA VAL A 26 -2.52 4.81 -16.98
C VAL A 26 -3.81 5.50 -16.57
N GLU A 27 -3.64 6.70 -16.01
CA GLU A 27 -4.75 7.59 -15.69
C GLU A 27 -5.22 8.30 -16.96
N ASN A 28 -6.54 8.37 -17.14
CA ASN A 28 -7.15 9.08 -18.24
C ASN A 28 -7.87 10.31 -17.68
N GLN A 29 -7.08 11.30 -17.24
CA GLN A 29 -7.60 12.55 -16.71
C GLN A 29 -6.99 13.73 -17.48
N SER A 30 -7.81 14.72 -17.81
CA SER A 30 -7.37 15.98 -18.40
C SER A 30 -8.26 17.09 -17.87
N GLY A 31 -7.74 17.93 -16.97
CA GLY A 31 -8.37 19.15 -16.44
C GLY A 31 -9.84 19.00 -16.01
N LYS A 32 -10.76 19.02 -16.98
CA LYS A 32 -12.21 18.87 -16.81
C LYS A 32 -12.74 17.44 -16.93
N HIS A 33 -11.99 16.48 -17.48
CA HIS A 33 -12.43 15.12 -17.72
C HIS A 33 -11.74 14.12 -16.78
N VAL A 34 -12.54 13.33 -16.06
CA VAL A 34 -12.09 12.19 -15.27
C VAL A 34 -12.62 10.90 -15.88
N GLY A 35 -11.75 10.19 -16.60
CA GLY A 35 -12.05 8.91 -17.24
C GLY A 35 -11.65 7.70 -16.38
N LYS A 36 -12.06 6.51 -16.82
CA LYS A 36 -11.67 5.24 -16.19
C LYS A 36 -10.18 4.96 -16.42
N THR A 37 -9.48 4.58 -15.35
CA THR A 37 -8.09 4.11 -15.42
C THR A 37 -8.00 2.80 -16.21
N LYS A 38 -6.96 2.66 -17.03
CA LYS A 38 -6.75 1.50 -17.89
C LYS A 38 -5.30 1.02 -17.77
N ILE A 39 -5.07 -0.25 -18.04
CA ILE A 39 -3.71 -0.78 -18.15
C ILE A 39 -3.07 -0.23 -19.42
N SER A 40 -1.79 0.14 -19.33
CA SER A 40 -1.00 0.61 -20.46
C SER A 40 -0.96 -0.43 -21.58
N LYS A 41 -1.10 0.01 -22.83
CA LYS A 41 -0.88 -0.81 -24.02
C LYS A 41 0.43 -0.49 -24.74
N LYS A 42 1.26 0.39 -24.16
CA LYS A 42 2.48 0.92 -24.79
C LYS A 42 3.73 0.06 -24.56
N GLY A 43 3.66 -0.96 -23.71
CA GLY A 43 4.80 -1.83 -23.39
C GLY A 43 5.02 -2.99 -24.36
N ASN A 44 6.08 -3.76 -24.12
CA ASN A 44 6.45 -4.92 -24.93
C ASN A 44 5.39 -6.04 -24.83
N GLY A 45 4.62 -6.22 -25.91
CA GLY A 45 3.55 -7.21 -26.01
C GLY A 45 4.05 -8.67 -25.96
N HIS A 46 5.30 -8.94 -26.34
CA HIS A 46 5.87 -10.29 -26.28
C HIS A 46 6.01 -10.77 -24.85
N ILE A 47 6.47 -9.91 -23.93
CA ILE A 47 6.60 -10.26 -22.51
C ILE A 47 5.22 -10.55 -21.90
N ARG A 48 4.20 -9.76 -22.26
CA ARG A 48 2.82 -9.99 -21.82
C ARG A 48 2.28 -11.34 -22.28
N ARG A 49 2.58 -11.72 -23.53
CA ARG A 49 2.19 -13.02 -24.10
C ARG A 49 2.89 -14.18 -23.39
N VAL A 50 4.21 -14.07 -23.18
CA VAL A 50 5.01 -15.13 -22.56
C VAL A 50 4.61 -15.37 -21.11
N LEU A 51 4.28 -14.31 -20.35
CA LEU A 51 3.87 -14.42 -18.95
C LEU A 51 2.42 -14.90 -18.77
N HIS A 52 1.64 -14.99 -19.85
CA HIS A 52 0.26 -15.44 -19.78
C HIS A 52 0.16 -16.87 -19.24
N MET A 53 0.83 -17.83 -19.87
CA MET A 53 0.77 -19.24 -19.47
C MET A 53 1.34 -19.52 -18.07
N PRO A 54 2.50 -18.96 -17.67
CA PRO A 54 2.98 -19.07 -16.29
C PRO A 54 1.95 -18.60 -15.26
N ALA A 55 1.22 -17.51 -15.55
CA ALA A 55 0.18 -17.01 -14.64
C ALA A 55 -1.00 -17.98 -14.47
N PHE A 56 -1.39 -18.72 -15.51
CA PHE A 56 -2.40 -19.78 -15.35
C PHE A 56 -1.88 -20.94 -14.50
N ASN A 57 -0.64 -21.36 -14.75
CA ASN A 57 -0.06 -22.50 -14.03
C ASN A 57 0.09 -22.23 -12.54
N VAL A 58 0.58 -21.05 -12.13
CA VAL A 58 0.71 -20.74 -10.68
C VAL A 58 -0.64 -20.71 -9.97
N VAL A 59 -1.71 -20.28 -10.65
CA VAL A 59 -3.07 -20.29 -10.08
C VAL A 59 -3.61 -21.72 -10.05
N ARG A 60 -3.40 -22.52 -11.11
CA ARG A 60 -3.84 -23.91 -11.19
C ARG A 60 -3.20 -24.78 -10.10
N TYR A 61 -1.89 -24.61 -9.86
CA TYR A 61 -1.15 -25.34 -8.84
C TYR A 61 -1.22 -24.68 -7.46
N GLN A 62 -2.02 -23.61 -7.30
CA GLN A 62 -2.26 -22.91 -6.03
C GLN A 62 -0.98 -22.44 -5.32
N VAL A 63 0.02 -22.03 -6.11
CA VAL A 63 1.32 -21.61 -5.59
C VAL A 63 1.19 -20.30 -4.83
N GLN A 64 1.67 -20.27 -3.60
CA GLN A 64 1.73 -19.05 -2.81
C GLN A 64 2.93 -18.18 -3.24
N PRO A 65 2.82 -16.84 -3.26
CA PRO A 65 1.69 -15.98 -2.84
C PRO A 65 0.72 -15.61 -3.99
N PHE A 66 0.76 -16.31 -5.13
CA PHE A 66 0.03 -15.89 -6.34
C PHE A 66 -1.47 -16.12 -6.24
N ILE A 67 -1.89 -17.23 -5.63
CA ILE A 67 -3.30 -17.58 -5.48
C ILE A 67 -4.04 -16.58 -4.58
N GLN A 68 -3.44 -16.16 -3.47
CA GLN A 68 -4.02 -15.13 -2.58
C GLN A 68 -4.25 -13.80 -3.32
N LEU A 69 -3.30 -13.39 -4.15
CA LEU A 69 -3.45 -12.18 -4.97
C LEU A 69 -4.58 -12.35 -6.00
N TYR A 70 -4.68 -13.52 -6.63
CA TYR A 70 -5.71 -13.83 -7.60
C TYR A 70 -7.11 -13.76 -6.97
N GLU A 71 -7.32 -14.41 -5.83
CA GLU A 71 -8.59 -14.43 -5.12
C GLU A 71 -9.00 -13.05 -4.63
N ARG A 72 -8.09 -12.31 -3.98
CA ARG A 72 -8.34 -10.94 -3.51
C ARG A 72 -8.76 -10.01 -4.65
N THR A 73 -8.08 -10.10 -5.79
CA THR A 73 -8.43 -9.26 -6.96
C THR A 73 -9.73 -9.73 -7.60
N LEU A 74 -9.97 -11.04 -7.68
CA LEU A 74 -11.20 -11.61 -8.22
C LEU A 74 -12.41 -11.17 -7.40
N GLN A 75 -12.35 -11.21 -6.07
CA GLN A 75 -13.41 -10.73 -5.20
C GLN A 75 -13.70 -9.23 -5.40
N LYS A 76 -12.67 -8.42 -5.65
CA LYS A 76 -12.83 -6.96 -5.81
C LYS A 76 -13.57 -6.56 -7.09
N HIS A 77 -13.29 -7.22 -8.21
CA HIS A 77 -13.81 -6.78 -9.53
C HIS A 77 -14.54 -7.86 -10.32
N ASN A 78 -14.61 -9.11 -9.83
CA ASN A 78 -15.30 -10.26 -10.44
C ASN A 78 -14.93 -10.56 -11.90
N ILE A 79 -13.69 -10.25 -12.30
CA ILE A 79 -13.21 -10.40 -13.70
C ILE A 79 -11.91 -11.19 -13.71
N LYS A 80 -11.99 -12.47 -14.09
CA LYS A 80 -10.86 -13.42 -14.06
C LYS A 80 -9.62 -12.90 -14.79
N MET A 81 -9.80 -12.31 -15.96
CA MET A 81 -8.66 -11.83 -16.78
C MET A 81 -7.93 -10.65 -16.15
N LYS A 82 -8.60 -9.79 -15.38
CA LYS A 82 -7.93 -8.70 -14.65
C LYS A 82 -7.09 -9.27 -13.50
N SER A 83 -7.57 -10.31 -12.82
CA SER A 83 -6.82 -11.02 -11.78
C SER A 83 -5.57 -11.69 -12.35
N TYR A 84 -5.68 -12.35 -13.50
CA TYR A 84 -4.50 -12.94 -14.16
C TYR A 84 -3.45 -11.90 -14.54
N VAL A 85 -3.85 -10.71 -14.99
CA VAL A 85 -2.90 -9.62 -15.29
C VAL A 85 -2.21 -9.14 -14.01
N ALA A 86 -2.91 -9.08 -12.87
CA ALA A 86 -2.28 -8.77 -11.59
C ALA A 86 -1.24 -9.83 -11.18
N VAL A 87 -1.55 -11.11 -11.39
CA VAL A 87 -0.62 -12.21 -11.14
C VAL A 87 0.61 -12.14 -12.06
N GLN A 88 0.43 -11.88 -13.36
CA GLN A 88 1.53 -11.69 -14.31
C GLN A 88 2.50 -10.60 -13.84
N LYS A 89 1.97 -9.46 -13.39
CA LYS A 89 2.78 -8.37 -12.82
C LYS A 89 3.55 -8.82 -11.57
N LYS A 90 2.92 -9.58 -10.67
CA LYS A 90 3.58 -10.08 -9.45
C LYS A 90 4.71 -11.07 -9.79
N ILE A 91 4.49 -11.99 -10.74
CA ILE A 91 5.52 -12.91 -11.23
C ILE A 91 6.72 -12.13 -11.77
N LEU A 92 6.47 -11.13 -12.62
CA LEU A 92 7.52 -10.28 -13.21
C LEU A 92 8.38 -9.61 -12.13
N VAL A 93 7.74 -9.04 -11.10
CA VAL A 93 8.45 -8.36 -10.01
C VAL A 93 9.27 -9.34 -9.15
N ILE A 94 8.73 -10.53 -8.87
CA ILE A 94 9.44 -11.57 -8.12
C ILE A 94 10.68 -12.02 -8.89
N ILE A 95 10.55 -12.33 -10.18
CA ILE A 95 11.68 -12.74 -11.03
C ILE A 95 12.80 -11.69 -10.97
N TYR A 96 12.46 -10.41 -11.10
CA TYR A 96 13.44 -9.32 -11.03
C TYR A 96 14.10 -9.21 -9.65
N SER A 97 13.33 -9.36 -8.57
CA SER A 97 13.87 -9.32 -7.21
C SER A 97 14.83 -10.47 -6.92
N LEU A 98 14.48 -11.69 -7.34
CA LEU A 98 15.33 -12.87 -7.18
C LEU A 98 16.62 -12.74 -7.98
N TRP A 99 16.54 -12.24 -9.22
CA TRP A 99 17.71 -11.99 -10.04
C TRP A 99 18.64 -10.95 -9.40
N LYS A 100 18.09 -9.84 -8.90
CA LYS A 100 18.89 -8.77 -8.27
C LYS A 100 19.60 -9.22 -6.98
N ASN A 101 18.94 -10.04 -6.18
CA ASN A 101 19.48 -10.53 -4.90
C ASN A 101 20.23 -11.86 -5.04
N ASN A 102 20.22 -12.49 -6.23
CA ASN A 102 20.74 -13.83 -6.50
C ASN A 102 20.21 -14.89 -5.50
N GLN A 103 18.90 -14.87 -5.25
CA GLN A 103 18.23 -15.75 -4.30
C GLN A 103 17.32 -16.76 -5.01
N VAL A 104 17.16 -17.94 -4.40
CA VAL A 104 16.21 -18.96 -4.87
C VAL A 104 14.80 -18.57 -4.43
N PHE A 105 13.81 -18.84 -5.27
CA PHE A 105 12.40 -18.64 -4.92
C PHE A 105 12.02 -19.53 -3.73
N ASN A 106 11.47 -18.93 -2.68
CA ASN A 106 10.90 -19.64 -1.55
C ASN A 106 9.40 -19.30 -1.47
N GLU A 107 8.55 -20.32 -1.56
CA GLU A 107 7.09 -20.20 -1.52
C GLU A 107 6.58 -19.65 -0.17
N GLN A 108 7.33 -19.92 0.92
CA GLN A 108 7.02 -19.44 2.27
C GLN A 108 7.63 -18.07 2.55
N HIS A 109 8.20 -17.39 1.54
CA HIS A 109 8.73 -16.05 1.74
C HIS A 109 7.57 -15.06 1.95
N GLN A 110 7.24 -14.84 3.22
CA GLN A 110 6.32 -13.80 3.62
C GLN A 110 6.96 -12.47 3.23
N TYR A 111 6.32 -11.75 2.31
CA TYR A 111 6.62 -10.33 2.14
C TYR A 111 6.20 -9.67 3.45
N ASN A 112 7.17 -9.41 4.33
CA ASN A 112 6.95 -8.49 5.43
C ASN A 112 6.57 -7.16 4.77
N THR A 113 5.30 -6.80 4.91
CA THR A 113 4.74 -5.50 4.59
C THR A 113 5.28 -4.50 5.62
N THR A 114 6.60 -4.37 5.72
CA THR A 114 7.25 -3.57 6.77
C THR A 114 6.85 -2.11 6.67
N ARG A 115 6.52 -1.64 5.45
CA ARG A 115 6.05 -0.27 5.21
C ARG A 115 4.60 -0.01 5.64
N ASP A 116 3.66 -0.94 5.44
CA ASP A 116 2.27 -0.66 5.87
C ASP A 116 2.11 -0.88 7.38
N GLU A 117 2.89 -1.79 8.00
CA GLU A 117 2.94 -1.91 9.47
C GLU A 117 3.59 -0.71 10.14
N GLU A 118 4.70 -0.18 9.60
CA GLU A 118 5.34 1.05 10.10
C GLU A 118 4.42 2.27 9.96
N LEU A 119 3.66 2.38 8.86
CA LEU A 119 2.70 3.49 8.66
C LEU A 119 1.47 3.35 9.57
N VAL A 120 0.97 2.13 9.80
CA VAL A 120 -0.12 1.86 10.76
C VAL A 120 0.35 2.08 12.20
N HIS A 121 1.59 1.72 12.53
CA HIS A 121 2.19 1.94 13.85
C HIS A 121 2.44 3.43 14.10
N SER A 122 3.04 4.14 13.14
CA SER A 122 3.26 5.60 13.20
C SER A 122 1.96 6.38 13.32
N SER A 123 0.93 6.00 12.56
CA SER A 123 -0.40 6.63 12.68
C SER A 123 -1.04 6.34 14.03
N ARG A 124 -0.97 5.10 14.54
CA ARG A 124 -1.52 4.74 15.87
C ARG A 124 -0.87 5.53 17.02
N LEU A 125 0.45 5.70 16.98
CA LEU A 125 1.20 6.53 17.93
C LEU A 125 0.73 7.99 17.90
N SER A 126 0.55 8.55 16.70
CA SER A 126 0.06 9.93 16.54
C SER A 126 -1.38 10.14 17.06
N PHE A 127 -2.25 9.12 16.98
CA PHE A 127 -3.61 9.18 17.53
C PHE A 127 -3.64 9.13 19.06
N GLU A 128 -2.76 8.34 19.68
CA GLU A 128 -2.64 8.25 21.15
C GLU A 128 -2.07 9.55 21.75
N GLU A 129 -1.07 10.16 21.11
CA GLU A 129 -0.52 11.46 21.52
C GLU A 129 -1.56 12.59 21.44
N ALA A 130 -2.39 12.59 20.39
CA ALA A 130 -3.48 13.57 20.23
C ALA A 130 -4.57 13.40 21.30
N ALA A 131 -4.88 12.16 21.71
CA ALA A 131 -5.85 11.88 22.77
C ALA A 131 -5.35 12.33 24.15
N GLN A 132 -4.06 12.12 24.45
CA GLN A 132 -3.45 12.59 25.70
C GLN A 132 -3.47 14.12 25.79
N LYS A 133 -3.19 14.82 24.70
CA LYS A 133 -3.23 16.29 24.65
C LYS A 133 -4.62 16.86 24.94
N ASN A 134 -5.67 16.27 24.37
CA ASN A 134 -7.06 16.67 24.64
C ASN A 134 -7.48 16.42 26.10
N SER A 135 -7.01 15.32 26.72
CA SER A 135 -7.27 15.05 28.14
C SER A 135 -6.55 16.07 29.07
N SER A 136 -5.36 16.53 28.68
CA SER A 136 -4.60 17.55 29.42
C SER A 136 -5.24 18.94 29.31
N GLU A 137 -5.77 19.30 28.15
CA GLU A 137 -6.46 20.57 27.90
C GLU A 137 -7.81 20.64 28.65
N ALA A 138 -8.53 19.51 28.77
CA ALA A 138 -9.73 19.39 29.58
C ALA A 138 -9.44 19.48 31.10
N ASN A 139 -8.34 18.89 31.57
CA ASN A 139 -7.93 19.04 32.98
C ASN A 139 -7.48 20.47 33.31
N GLN A 140 -6.93 21.20 32.33
CA GLN A 140 -6.53 22.61 32.50
C GLN A 140 -7.70 23.60 32.45
N SER A 141 -8.86 23.22 31.89
CA SER A 141 -10.09 24.00 32.00
C SER A 141 -10.78 23.77 33.35
N TYR A 142 -10.87 22.52 33.83
CA TYR A 142 -11.44 22.21 35.16
C TYR A 142 -10.70 22.86 36.33
N THR A 143 -9.37 22.97 36.27
CA THR A 143 -8.55 23.66 37.28
C THR A 143 -8.77 25.18 37.30
N ARG A 144 -9.17 25.79 36.17
CA ARG A 144 -9.50 27.22 36.12
C ARG A 144 -10.85 27.52 36.79
N TYR A 145 -11.87 26.69 36.59
CA TYR A 145 -13.18 26.90 37.22
C TYR A 145 -13.14 26.72 38.75
N THR A 146 -12.44 25.69 39.23
CA THR A 146 -12.26 25.49 40.69
C THR A 146 -11.51 26.65 41.33
N THR A 147 -10.44 27.17 40.70
CA THR A 147 -9.68 28.33 41.23
C THR A 147 -10.52 29.61 41.31
N ILE A 148 -11.42 29.85 40.34
CA ILE A 148 -12.32 31.01 40.33
C ILE A 148 -13.35 30.92 41.47
N GLU A 149 -13.87 29.73 41.77
CA GLU A 149 -14.81 29.52 42.89
C GLU A 149 -14.13 29.68 44.27
N VAL A 150 -12.89 29.22 44.44
CA VAL A 150 -12.17 29.42 45.72
C VAL A 150 -11.81 30.89 45.95
N SER A 151 -11.48 31.61 44.88
CA SER A 151 -11.20 33.05 44.87
C SER A 151 -12.44 33.90 45.21
N SER A 152 -13.61 33.58 44.64
CA SER A 152 -14.84 34.32 44.91
C SER A 152 -15.31 34.12 46.36
N PHE A 153 -15.13 32.93 46.92
CA PHE A 153 -15.50 32.59 48.30
C PHE A 153 -14.58 33.25 49.35
N ALA A 154 -13.28 33.42 49.05
CA ALA A 154 -12.35 34.14 49.92
C ALA A 154 -12.62 35.65 49.98
N SER A 155 -13.10 36.25 48.88
CA SER A 155 -13.43 37.68 48.81
C SER A 155 -14.73 38.03 49.57
N SER A 156 -15.72 37.14 49.55
CA SER A 156 -16.96 37.28 50.34
C SER A 156 -16.77 37.18 51.86
N ARG A 157 -15.65 36.60 52.33
CA ARG A 157 -15.36 36.42 53.76
C ARG A 157 -14.64 37.61 54.40
N LEU A 158 -14.08 38.52 53.60
CA LEU A 158 -13.36 39.73 54.05
C LEU A 158 -14.26 40.98 54.19
N LEU A 159 -15.50 40.94 53.71
CA LEU A 159 -16.48 42.04 53.74
C LEU A 159 -17.50 41.95 54.90
N GLN A 160 -17.29 41.05 55.87
CA GLN A 160 -18.19 40.84 57.03
C GLN A 160 -17.56 41.18 58.40
N LYS A 161 -16.59 42.09 58.46
CA LYS A 161 -16.09 42.65 59.73
C LYS A 161 -16.04 44.17 59.70
#